data_AF-A0AAV9K0N5-F1
#
_entry.id   AF-A0AAV9K0N5-F1
#
_cell.length_a   1.000
_cell.length_b   1.000
_cell.length_c   1.000
_cell.angle_alpha   90.00
_cell.angle_beta   90.00
_cell.angle_gamma   90.00
#
_symmetry.space_group_name_H-M   'P 1'
#
loop_
_entity.id
_entity.type
_entity.pdbx_description
1 polymer ?
#
loop_
_entity_poly.entity_id
_entity_poly.type
_entity_poly.pdbx_seq_one_letter_code
_entity_poly.pdbx_strand_id
1 'polypeptide(L)'
;MDEFLMKEIMVSQETEVNGLPNLIPVVIFLNVLKKKVKEIAASPEDFVGKLWNYLKRVIIKVLMYHYENYPKLQSSTRKSAQHLIAKKKNKSVDWVREIIGMKNLLSPVFKLTN
;
A
#
# COMPACT_ATOMS: atom_id res chain seq x y z
N MET A 1 1.13 -1.00 24.91
CA MET A 1 2.02 -1.24 23.74
C MET A 1 3.48 -1.13 24.16
N ASP A 2 3.79 -0.39 25.24
CA ASP A 2 5.13 -0.17 25.78
C ASP A 2 5.77 -1.37 26.50
N GLU A 3 4.99 -2.21 27.18
CA GLU A 3 5.54 -3.32 28.00
C GLU A 3 6.32 -4.36 27.16
N PHE A 4 5.86 -4.60 25.92
CA PHE A 4 6.52 -5.53 25.01
C PHE A 4 7.83 -4.97 24.43
N LEU A 5 7.84 -3.70 24.00
CA LEU A 5 9.05 -3.03 23.50
C LEU A 5 10.10 -2.87 24.61
N MET A 6 9.66 -2.58 25.84
CA MET A 6 10.55 -2.54 27.00
C MET A 6 11.19 -3.91 27.29
N LYS A 7 10.40 -4.99 27.21
CA LYS A 7 10.90 -6.36 27.38
C LYS A 7 11.87 -6.76 26.27
N GLU A 8 11.65 -6.29 25.05
CA GLU A 8 12.50 -6.54 23.88
C GLU A 8 13.86 -5.82 23.97
N ILE A 9 13.87 -4.57 24.48
CA ILE A 9 15.11 -3.82 24.76
C ILE A 9 15.90 -4.47 25.90
N MET A 10 15.23 -4.95 26.95
CA MET A 10 15.87 -5.57 28.12
C MET A 10 16.56 -6.90 27.76
N VAL A 11 15.89 -7.77 27.01
CA VAL A 11 16.46 -9.05 26.55
C VAL A 11 17.66 -8.84 25.61
N SER A 12 17.65 -7.76 24.80
CA SER A 12 18.79 -7.43 23.92
C SER A 12 20.06 -7.11 24.72
N GLN A 13 19.95 -6.35 25.82
CA GLN A 13 21.07 -5.99 26.70
C GLN A 13 21.66 -7.21 27.44
N GLU A 14 20.85 -8.20 27.81
CA GLU A 14 21.31 -9.41 28.49
C GLU A 14 22.07 -10.36 27.56
N THR A 15 21.73 -10.39 26.26
CA THR A 15 22.34 -11.29 25.27
C THR A 15 23.65 -10.79 24.65
N GLU A 16 23.99 -9.50 24.78
CA GLU A 16 25.29 -8.95 24.35
C GLU A 16 26.48 -9.58 25.09
N VAL A 17 26.26 -10.15 26.28
CA VAL A 17 27.30 -10.77 27.12
C VAL A 17 27.83 -12.09 26.54
N ASN A 18 27.07 -12.78 25.67
CA ASN A 18 27.37 -14.15 25.22
C ASN A 18 27.71 -14.29 23.72
N GLY A 19 27.99 -13.18 23.01
CA GLY A 19 28.66 -13.22 21.70
C GLY A 19 27.82 -13.70 20.50
N LEU A 20 26.51 -13.96 20.65
CA LEU A 20 25.60 -14.23 19.53
C LEU A 20 24.65 -13.04 19.33
N PRO A 21 24.74 -12.28 18.22
CA PRO A 21 24.03 -11.02 18.11
C PRO A 21 22.55 -11.20 17.74
N ASN A 22 21.65 -10.70 18.60
CA ASN A 22 20.43 -9.91 18.29
C ASN A 22 19.42 -10.34 17.19
N LEU A 23 19.46 -11.56 16.63
CA LEU A 23 18.53 -11.96 15.56
C LEU A 23 17.10 -12.23 16.04
N ILE A 24 16.93 -12.72 17.27
CA ILE A 24 15.61 -13.07 17.82
C ILE A 24 14.74 -11.82 18.04
N PRO A 25 15.21 -10.74 18.69
CA PRO A 25 14.44 -9.50 18.83
C PRO A 25 14.00 -8.90 17.49
N VAL A 26 14.90 -8.83 16.50
CA VAL A 26 14.57 -8.25 15.18
C VAL A 26 13.45 -9.03 14.48
N VAL A 27 13.45 -10.37 14.56
CA VAL A 27 12.41 -11.21 13.95
C VAL A 27 11.05 -10.99 14.64
N ILE A 28 11.03 -10.85 15.97
CA ILE A 28 9.78 -10.64 16.72
C ILE A 28 9.21 -9.25 16.44
N PHE A 29 10.03 -8.19 16.48
CA PHE A 29 9.66 -6.84 16.07
C PHE A 29 9.05 -6.80 14.67
N LEU A 30 9.70 -7.46 13.69
CA LEU A 30 9.19 -7.52 12.32
C LEU A 30 7.83 -8.24 12.23
N ASN A 31 7.60 -9.28 13.02
CA ASN A 31 6.31 -9.97 13.06
C ASN A 31 5.19 -9.09 13.63
N VAL A 32 5.47 -8.33 14.69
CA VAL A 32 4.53 -7.36 15.27
C VAL A 32 4.23 -6.23 14.28
N LEU A 33 5.26 -5.69 13.63
CA LEU A 33 5.10 -4.65 12.62
C LEU A 33 4.26 -5.14 11.44
N LYS A 34 4.51 -6.37 10.94
CA LYS A 34 3.70 -7.01 9.89
C LYS A 34 2.24 -7.16 10.32
N LYS A 35 1.97 -7.56 11.57
CA LYS A 35 0.61 -7.66 12.11
C LYS A 35 -0.09 -6.31 12.12
N LYS A 36 0.60 -5.25 12.58
CA LYS A 36 0.05 -3.87 12.61
C LYS A 36 -0.22 -3.31 11.23
N VAL A 37 0.66 -3.56 10.26
CA VAL A 37 0.44 -3.18 8.86
C VAL A 37 -0.77 -3.91 8.28
N LYS A 38 -0.95 -5.21 8.56
CA LYS A 38 -2.13 -5.97 8.13
C LYS A 38 -3.44 -5.43 8.72
N GLU A 39 -3.44 -5.03 10.00
CA GLU A 39 -4.61 -4.44 10.67
C GLU A 39 -5.10 -3.15 9.98
N ILE A 40 -4.18 -2.33 9.44
CA ILE A 40 -4.52 -1.05 8.78
C ILE A 40 -4.58 -1.12 7.25
N ALA A 41 -4.18 -2.25 6.64
CA ALA A 41 -4.01 -2.41 5.19
C ALA A 41 -5.29 -2.17 4.38
N ALA A 42 -6.47 -2.46 4.94
CA ALA A 42 -7.73 -2.25 4.24
C ALA A 42 -8.06 -0.76 4.03
N SER A 43 -7.60 0.13 4.91
CA SER A 43 -7.99 1.54 4.91
C SER A 43 -7.44 2.34 3.71
N PRO A 44 -6.16 2.24 3.32
CA PRO A 44 -5.64 2.98 2.17
C PRO A 44 -6.17 2.46 0.82
N GLU A 45 -6.39 1.15 0.72
CA GLU A 45 -6.96 0.55 -0.51
C GLU A 45 -8.41 0.99 -0.72
N ASP A 46 -9.24 0.94 0.32
CA ASP A 46 -10.63 1.43 0.27
C ASP A 46 -10.69 2.94 -0.02
N PHE A 47 -9.79 3.73 0.60
CA PHE A 47 -9.67 5.15 0.32
C PHE A 47 -9.36 5.44 -1.15
N VAL A 48 -8.36 4.79 -1.74
CA VAL A 48 -8.04 4.95 -3.17
C VAL A 48 -9.20 4.50 -4.06
N GLY A 49 -9.90 3.43 -3.69
CA GLY A 49 -11.11 2.99 -4.36
C GLY A 49 -12.19 4.08 -4.41
N LYS A 50 -12.46 4.72 -3.27
CA LYS A 50 -13.43 5.83 -3.13
C LYS A 50 -13.00 7.07 -3.89
N LEU A 51 -11.72 7.44 -3.82
CA LEU A 51 -11.15 8.57 -4.55
C LEU A 51 -11.31 8.40 -6.07
N TRP A 52 -10.99 7.23 -6.61
CA TRP A 52 -11.17 6.95 -8.03
C TRP A 52 -12.64 6.97 -8.47
N ASN A 53 -13.56 6.53 -7.60
CA ASN A 53 -15.00 6.63 -7.88
C ASN A 53 -15.46 8.09 -7.97
N TYR A 54 -14.93 8.97 -7.12
CA TYR A 54 -15.17 10.42 -7.20
C TYR A 54 -14.58 11.02 -8.49
N LEU A 55 -13.30 10.78 -8.75
CA LEU A 55 -12.61 11.29 -9.95
C LEU A 55 -13.28 10.82 -11.24
N LYS A 56 -13.72 9.55 -11.32
CA LYS A 56 -14.48 9.03 -12.46
C LYS A 56 -15.73 9.88 -12.74
N ARG A 57 -16.50 10.23 -11.70
CA ARG A 57 -17.71 11.05 -11.88
C ARG A 57 -17.37 12.44 -12.39
N VAL A 58 -16.35 13.09 -11.81
CA VAL A 58 -15.92 14.44 -12.20
C VAL A 58 -15.40 14.45 -13.63
N ILE A 59 -14.46 13.57 -13.97
CA ILE A 59 -13.84 13.49 -15.31
C ILE A 59 -14.91 13.24 -16.37
N ILE A 60 -15.78 12.25 -16.17
CA ILE A 60 -16.84 11.96 -17.16
C ILE A 60 -17.79 13.14 -17.28
N LYS A 61 -18.21 13.78 -16.18
CA LYS A 61 -19.12 14.94 -16.24
C LYS A 61 -18.51 16.07 -17.08
N VAL A 62 -17.28 16.47 -16.76
CA VAL A 62 -16.58 17.55 -17.49
C VAL A 62 -16.39 17.18 -18.96
N LEU A 63 -15.96 15.95 -19.24
CA LEU A 63 -15.73 15.50 -20.61
C LEU A 63 -17.02 15.45 -21.43
N MET A 64 -18.12 14.97 -20.86
CA MET A 64 -19.41 14.90 -21.56
C MET A 64 -20.00 16.27 -21.83
N TYR A 65 -19.79 17.24 -20.93
CA TYR A 65 -20.19 18.63 -21.13
C TYR A 65 -19.53 19.22 -22.39
N HIS A 66 -18.23 19.01 -22.59
CA HIS A 66 -17.53 19.52 -23.78
C HIS A 66 -17.94 18.84 -25.10
N TYR A 67 -18.56 17.67 -25.05
CA TYR A 67 -18.99 16.92 -26.25
C TYR A 67 -20.51 16.86 -26.42
N GLU A 68 -21.29 17.64 -25.68
CA GLU A 68 -22.76 17.60 -25.71
C GLU A 68 -23.33 17.78 -27.12
N ASN A 69 -22.71 18.63 -27.94
CA ASN A 69 -23.14 18.92 -29.31
C ASN A 69 -22.66 17.89 -30.35
N TYR A 70 -21.90 16.88 -29.93
CA TYR A 70 -21.30 15.86 -30.81
C TYR A 70 -21.58 14.45 -30.28
N PRO A 71 -22.82 13.93 -30.35
CA PRO A 71 -23.23 12.70 -29.66
C PRO A 71 -22.44 11.45 -30.06
N LYS A 72 -22.07 11.32 -31.35
CA LYS A 72 -21.20 10.21 -31.81
C LYS A 72 -19.83 10.27 -31.15
N LEU A 73 -19.19 11.45 -31.15
CA LEU A 73 -17.90 11.68 -30.50
C LEU A 73 -18.01 11.50 -28.99
N GLN A 74 -19.04 12.06 -28.35
CA GLN A 74 -19.33 11.93 -26.93
C GLN A 74 -19.37 10.46 -26.49
N SER A 75 -20.10 9.61 -27.22
CA SER A 75 -20.22 8.19 -26.90
C SER A 75 -18.90 7.43 -26.99
N SER A 76 -18.11 7.67 -28.05
CA SER A 76 -16.79 7.07 -28.25
C SER A 76 -15.81 7.52 -27.16
N THR A 77 -15.74 8.83 -26.92
CA THR A 77 -14.89 9.45 -25.91
C THR A 77 -15.24 8.98 -24.50
N ARG A 78 -16.53 8.79 -24.18
CA ARG A 78 -16.97 8.23 -22.89
C ARG A 78 -16.40 6.84 -22.65
N LYS A 79 -16.50 5.95 -23.65
CA LYS A 79 -15.99 4.58 -23.57
C LYS A 79 -14.47 4.58 -23.37
N SER A 80 -13.75 5.34 -24.18
CA SER A 80 -12.29 5.47 -24.09
C SER A 80 -11.83 6.02 -22.74
N ALA A 81 -12.49 7.06 -22.23
CA ALA A 81 -12.20 7.62 -20.92
C ALA A 81 -12.48 6.62 -19.78
N GLN A 82 -13.62 5.92 -19.82
CA GLN A 82 -13.94 4.89 -18.82
C GLN A 82 -12.92 3.76 -18.81
N HIS A 83 -12.47 3.30 -19.98
CA HIS A 83 -11.41 2.30 -20.09
C HIS A 83 -10.09 2.79 -19.50
N LEU A 84 -9.66 4.01 -19.85
CA LEU A 84 -8.43 4.60 -19.32
C LEU A 84 -8.49 4.81 -17.80
N ILE A 85 -9.61 5.30 -17.29
CA ILE A 85 -9.84 5.49 -15.84
C ILE A 85 -9.75 4.15 -15.12
N ALA A 86 -10.38 3.09 -15.64
CA ALA A 86 -10.30 1.75 -15.05
C ALA A 86 -8.84 1.24 -15.02
N LYS A 87 -8.11 1.40 -16.12
CA LYS A 87 -6.69 1.03 -16.20
C LYS A 87 -5.83 1.79 -15.18
N LYS A 88 -6.07 3.10 -15.01
CA LYS A 88 -5.34 3.93 -14.05
C LYS A 88 -5.74 3.64 -12.60
N LYS A 89 -7.02 3.38 -12.33
CA LYS A 89 -7.52 2.91 -11.03
C LYS A 89 -6.83 1.61 -10.61
N ASN A 90 -6.81 0.62 -11.49
CA ASN A 90 -6.17 -0.66 -11.19
C ASN A 90 -4.69 -0.47 -10.86
N LYS A 91 -3.93 0.24 -11.70
CA LYS A 91 -2.52 0.57 -11.42
C LYS A 91 -2.32 1.30 -10.09
N SER A 92 -3.21 2.21 -9.73
CA SER A 92 -3.14 2.95 -8.47
C SER A 92 -3.45 2.08 -7.26
N VAL A 93 -4.42 1.16 -7.38
CA VAL A 93 -4.73 0.18 -6.33
C VAL A 93 -3.58 -0.82 -6.18
N ASP A 94 -3.05 -1.32 -7.29
CA ASP A 94 -1.90 -2.22 -7.30
C ASP A 94 -0.68 -1.53 -6.68
N TRP A 95 -0.44 -0.26 -6.98
CA TRP A 95 0.63 0.52 -6.35
C TRP A 95 0.40 0.73 -4.83
N VAL A 96 -0.84 0.91 -4.38
CA VAL A 96 -1.14 0.98 -2.94
C VAL A 96 -0.95 -0.36 -2.26
N ARG A 97 -1.38 -1.46 -2.89
CA ARG A 97 -1.10 -2.82 -2.42
C ARG A 97 0.40 -3.11 -2.42
N GLU A 98 1.13 -2.59 -3.39
CA GLU A 98 2.58 -2.61 -3.43
C GLU A 98 3.15 -1.76 -2.30
N ILE A 99 2.69 -0.57 -1.94
CA ILE A 99 3.24 0.17 -0.78
C ILE A 99 2.95 -0.55 0.55
N ILE A 100 1.70 -0.98 0.73
CA ILE A 100 1.28 -1.78 1.88
C ILE A 100 2.10 -3.09 1.91
N GLY A 101 2.37 -3.67 0.74
CA GLY A 101 3.08 -4.92 0.51
C GLY A 101 4.61 -4.82 0.46
N MET A 102 5.19 -3.67 0.11
CA MET A 102 6.61 -3.37 -0.07
C MET A 102 7.24 -2.94 1.25
N LYS A 103 6.44 -2.70 2.29
CA LYS A 103 6.92 -2.79 3.68
C LYS A 103 6.99 -4.24 4.21
N ASN A 104 6.51 -5.25 3.47
CA ASN A 104 6.66 -6.63 3.94
C ASN A 104 8.12 -7.15 3.84
N LEU A 105 9.03 -6.47 3.12
CA LEU A 105 10.32 -7.04 2.69
C LEU A 105 11.60 -6.16 2.70
N LEU A 106 11.62 -4.92 3.20
CA LEU A 106 12.90 -4.32 3.65
C LEU A 106 13.17 -4.81 5.09
N SER A 107 14.01 -5.79 5.41
CA SER A 107 14.90 -6.69 4.69
C SER A 107 15.32 -7.70 5.77
N PRO A 108 15.13 -9.02 5.68
CA PRO A 108 15.98 -9.90 6.46
C PRO A 108 17.40 -9.96 5.87
N VAL A 109 17.59 -9.57 4.59
CA VAL A 109 18.75 -9.94 3.80
C VAL A 109 19.13 -8.82 2.83
N PHE A 110 19.91 -7.84 3.30
CA PHE A 110 21.07 -7.47 2.51
C PHE A 110 21.95 -8.72 2.46
N LYS A 111 21.85 -9.46 1.36
CA LYS A 111 22.97 -10.22 0.79
C LYS A 111 23.82 -11.04 1.79
N LEU A 112 23.22 -11.80 2.71
CA LEU A 112 23.94 -12.95 3.23
C LEU A 112 23.88 -14.01 2.13
N THR A 113 25.04 -14.19 1.51
CA THR A 113 25.41 -15.18 0.50
C THR A 113 24.97 -14.89 -0.94
N ASN A 114 26.01 -14.62 -1.74
CA ASN A 114 26.28 -15.13 -3.10
C ASN A 114 25.12 -15.22 -4.10
#